data_AF-A0AAV4JMJ6-F1
#
_entry.id   AF-A0AAV4JMJ6-F1
#
_cell.length_a   1.000
_cell.length_b   1.000
_cell.length_c   1.000
_cell.angle_alpha   90.00
_cell.angle_beta   90.00
_cell.angle_gamma   90.00
#
_symmetry.space_group_name_H-M   'P 1'
#
loop_
_entity.id
_entity.type
_entity.pdbx_description
1 polymer ?
#
loop_
_entity_poly.entity_id
_entity_poly.type
_entity_poly.pdbx_seq_one_letter_code
_entity_poly.pdbx_strand_id
1 'polypeptide(L)'
;MRRVGLLVLGITIVMSFGISELLLALDSNPGSMETRNKQRIVRNPELWPKMDENFKNIFWIVQISDVHISLFRDLARGPDLIRLCEEYIKLINPETVIVTGDLTDAKIQDSIDTMQIKDEWITYQNIVEKCSAMVKGKWVDIRGNHDCFDVNDYTSRNNFYRGSIMYLCGHLHTLGDLVPRMYAKHKTGQLELELGDWKDNRVFRVIAFDNDLVSFTDVKLGQWPIILITNPKDNQFLSPSVEPVEMIYFSTHIRILVFSPVDIKHVSAHVDGQYQGKAKQAKENSPLYVIEWNPKQFAKGTHKITVTVVTMDKNTAFAHQYFSVDGQESGFSLMPRLLLMLNIYTVAKGLFGLMVFAYVTAFTVLRQCSNIRPYLSHRGYWPHLFLNSLLMRTWLASRVTSICSLLVGSVVYLAFGPWFAGYLLTDHYLTFTIPLTLIVGHILDQRRNNSSKFPLRQHILFVMFTLVFYYFLIFLASGEFVRAYGKMAFLVGPLRTGNLVLLPLAVCLALKADVKVAPIISTF
;
A
#
# COMPACT_ATOMS: atom_id res chain seq x y z
N MET A 1 31.31 -18.60 -24.40
CA MET A 1 29.89 -18.76 -24.79
C MET A 1 29.04 -19.48 -23.73
N ARG A 2 29.33 -20.73 -23.32
CA ARG A 2 28.50 -21.47 -22.31
C ARG A 2 28.28 -20.74 -20.96
N ARG A 3 29.28 -20.01 -20.45
CA ARG A 3 29.18 -19.26 -19.16
C ARG A 3 28.35 -17.98 -19.26
N VAL A 4 28.31 -17.34 -20.44
CA VAL A 4 27.46 -16.16 -20.70
C VAL A 4 26.00 -16.60 -20.88
N GLY A 5 25.77 -17.78 -21.49
CA GLY A 5 24.42 -18.35 -21.62
C GLY A 5 23.74 -18.68 -20.29
N LEU A 6 24.48 -19.26 -19.33
CA LEU A 6 23.98 -19.48 -17.95
C LEU A 6 23.70 -18.16 -17.22
N LEU A 7 24.50 -17.13 -17.50
CA LEU A 7 24.33 -15.80 -16.92
C LEU A 7 23.04 -15.14 -17.39
N VAL A 8 22.82 -15.16 -18.71
CA VAL A 8 21.61 -14.63 -19.35
C VAL A 8 20.40 -15.43 -18.89
N LEU A 9 20.47 -16.77 -18.85
CA LEU A 9 19.38 -17.62 -18.37
C LEU A 9 18.99 -17.32 -16.92
N GLY A 10 19.97 -17.11 -16.02
CA GLY A 10 19.72 -16.75 -14.63
C GLY A 10 19.04 -15.39 -14.48
N ILE A 11 19.50 -14.37 -15.22
CA ILE A 11 18.84 -13.05 -15.26
C ILE A 11 17.43 -13.19 -15.81
N THR A 12 17.24 -13.92 -16.91
CA THR A 12 15.93 -14.10 -17.54
C THR A 12 14.94 -14.80 -16.62
N ILE A 13 15.35 -15.84 -15.89
CA ILE A 13 14.48 -16.54 -14.93
C ILE A 13 14.08 -15.62 -13.79
N VAL A 14 15.03 -14.90 -13.17
CA VAL A 14 14.72 -14.01 -12.04
C VAL A 14 13.86 -12.82 -12.48
N MET A 15 14.16 -12.23 -13.64
CA MET A 15 13.35 -11.17 -14.23
C MET A 15 11.96 -11.68 -14.64
N SER A 16 11.82 -12.96 -15.05
CA SER A 16 10.52 -13.52 -15.45
C SER A 16 9.51 -13.58 -14.31
N PHE A 17 9.94 -13.81 -13.07
CA PHE A 17 9.04 -13.80 -11.90
C PHE A 17 8.56 -12.38 -11.58
N GLY A 18 9.43 -11.38 -11.61
CA GLY A 18 9.05 -9.98 -11.37
C GLY A 18 8.24 -9.37 -12.52
N ILE A 19 8.60 -9.71 -13.77
CA ILE A 19 7.88 -9.28 -14.97
C ILE A 19 6.51 -9.93 -15.04
N SER A 20 6.35 -11.21 -14.67
CA SER A 20 5.03 -11.86 -14.65
C SER A 20 4.07 -11.17 -13.68
N GLU A 21 4.50 -10.85 -12.45
CA GLU A 21 3.67 -10.12 -11.49
C GLU A 21 3.36 -8.69 -11.94
N LEU A 22 4.36 -8.00 -12.49
CA LEU A 22 4.16 -6.67 -13.05
C LEU A 22 3.20 -6.72 -14.24
N LEU A 23 3.33 -7.69 -15.14
CA LEU A 23 2.41 -7.90 -16.27
C LEU A 23 1.00 -8.23 -15.78
N LEU A 24 0.85 -9.01 -14.70
CA LEU A 24 -0.44 -9.28 -14.08
C LEU A 24 -1.07 -8.02 -13.46
N ALA A 25 -0.27 -7.14 -12.85
CA ALA A 25 -0.74 -5.87 -12.30
C ALA A 25 -1.03 -4.83 -13.41
N LEU A 26 -0.27 -4.86 -14.51
CA LEU A 26 -0.47 -4.03 -15.71
C LEU A 26 -1.66 -4.49 -16.55
N ASP A 27 -2.02 -5.78 -16.52
CA ASP A 27 -3.13 -6.37 -17.24
C ASP A 27 -4.45 -5.70 -16.82
N SER A 28 -4.85 -4.72 -17.62
CA SER A 28 -6.02 -3.86 -17.39
C SER A 28 -7.33 -4.48 -17.79
N ASN A 29 -7.30 -5.67 -18.40
CA ASN A 29 -8.52 -6.34 -18.79
C ASN A 29 -9.16 -6.95 -17.55
N PRO A 30 -10.34 -6.46 -17.09
CA PRO A 30 -11.23 -7.33 -16.33
C PRO A 30 -11.44 -8.56 -17.22
N GLY A 31 -10.96 -9.72 -16.78
CA GLY A 31 -10.59 -10.83 -17.66
C GLY A 31 -11.60 -11.06 -18.78
N SER A 32 -11.12 -11.06 -20.02
CA SER A 32 -11.86 -11.66 -21.13
C SER A 32 -12.21 -13.09 -20.73
N MET A 33 -13.52 -13.34 -20.57
CA MET A 33 -14.18 -14.65 -20.50
C MET A 33 -13.23 -15.86 -20.55
N GLU A 34 -12.96 -16.49 -19.41
CA GLU A 34 -12.80 -17.96 -19.37
C GLU A 34 -12.68 -18.63 -17.98
N THR A 35 -12.74 -17.93 -16.85
CA THR A 35 -12.76 -18.59 -15.53
C THR A 35 -14.16 -18.69 -14.93
N ARG A 36 -14.83 -19.80 -15.30
CA ARG A 36 -15.91 -20.54 -14.58
C ARG A 36 -17.23 -19.82 -14.32
N ASN A 37 -18.15 -20.02 -15.28
CA ASN A 37 -19.55 -20.48 -15.12
C ASN A 37 -20.16 -20.49 -13.71
N LYS A 38 -20.35 -19.30 -13.13
CA LYS A 38 -21.62 -18.99 -12.47
C LYS A 38 -22.15 -17.72 -13.13
N GLN A 39 -22.63 -17.84 -14.38
CA GLN A 39 -23.51 -16.80 -14.90
C GLN A 39 -24.65 -16.67 -13.92
N ARG A 40 -24.78 -15.49 -13.32
CA ARG A 40 -25.92 -15.13 -12.52
C ARG A 40 -27.16 -15.47 -13.34
N ILE A 41 -28.10 -16.23 -12.78
CA ILE A 41 -29.36 -16.51 -13.47
C ILE A 41 -30.03 -15.15 -13.66
N VAL A 42 -30.02 -14.67 -14.91
CA VAL A 42 -30.69 -13.43 -15.30
C VAL A 42 -32.17 -13.64 -15.01
N ARG A 43 -32.69 -13.01 -13.95
CA ARG A 43 -34.11 -13.08 -13.64
C ARG A 43 -34.87 -12.40 -14.78
N ASN A 44 -36.09 -12.85 -15.05
CA ASN A 44 -36.95 -12.20 -16.05
C ASN A 44 -37.01 -10.68 -15.77
N PRO A 45 -36.65 -9.80 -16.73
CA PRO A 45 -36.73 -8.34 -16.62
C PRO A 45 -38.03 -7.80 -16.01
N GLU A 46 -39.15 -8.47 -16.28
CA GLU A 46 -40.47 -8.09 -15.76
C GLU A 46 -40.65 -8.33 -14.25
N LEU A 47 -39.83 -9.21 -13.67
CA LEU A 47 -39.84 -9.54 -12.24
C LEU A 47 -38.87 -8.67 -11.42
N TRP A 48 -38.05 -7.86 -12.07
CA TRP A 48 -37.15 -6.96 -11.35
C TRP A 48 -37.92 -5.79 -10.76
N PRO A 49 -37.57 -5.35 -9.55
CA PRO A 49 -37.92 -4.02 -9.09
C PRO A 49 -37.50 -2.98 -10.15
N LYS A 50 -38.41 -2.08 -10.51
CA LYS A 50 -38.10 -1.06 -11.51
C LYS A 50 -37.41 0.11 -10.82
N MET A 51 -36.28 0.56 -11.38
CA MET A 51 -35.66 1.84 -11.04
C MET A 51 -36.53 2.98 -11.58
N ASP A 52 -37.59 3.28 -10.85
CA ASP A 52 -38.66 4.21 -11.20
C ASP A 52 -38.68 5.44 -10.27
N GLU A 53 -39.79 6.15 -10.22
CA GLU A 53 -39.98 7.34 -9.37
C GLU A 53 -40.13 7.03 -7.88
N ASN A 54 -40.34 5.76 -7.49
CA ASN A 54 -40.75 5.41 -6.14
C ASN A 54 -39.57 5.42 -5.15
N PHE A 55 -39.85 5.89 -3.92
CA PHE A 55 -38.96 5.78 -2.77
C PHE A 55 -39.08 4.39 -2.09
N LYS A 56 -38.87 3.31 -2.86
CA LYS A 56 -38.92 1.92 -2.39
C LYS A 56 -37.61 1.19 -2.71
N ASN A 57 -37.34 0.12 -1.95
CA ASN A 57 -36.17 -0.76 -2.12
C ASN A 57 -34.83 0.00 -2.15
N ILE A 58 -34.75 1.08 -1.38
CA ILE A 58 -33.54 1.89 -1.24
C ILE A 58 -33.23 2.09 0.24
N PHE A 59 -31.98 1.87 0.62
CA PHE A 59 -31.43 2.24 1.91
C PHE A 59 -29.96 2.64 1.76
N TRP A 60 -29.40 3.28 2.78
CA TRP A 60 -28.01 3.69 2.75
C TRP A 60 -27.35 3.58 4.12
N ILE A 61 -26.03 3.45 4.09
CA ILE A 61 -25.17 3.36 5.26
C ILE A 61 -24.04 4.38 5.14
N VAL A 62 -23.41 4.69 6.27
CA VAL A 62 -22.19 5.50 6.32
C VAL A 62 -21.04 4.61 6.76
N GLN A 63 -19.90 4.69 6.06
CA GLN A 63 -18.66 4.02 6.43
C GLN A 63 -17.62 5.06 6.85
N ILE A 64 -16.91 4.79 7.95
CA ILE A 64 -15.78 5.56 8.49
C ILE A 64 -14.63 4.56 8.69
N SER A 65 -13.38 4.96 8.46
CA SER A 65 -12.21 4.11 8.72
C SER A 65 -11.08 4.92 9.35
N ASP A 66 -10.17 4.24 10.05
CA ASP A 66 -8.90 4.81 10.51
C ASP A 66 -9.12 6.06 11.35
N VAL A 67 -9.85 5.89 12.45
CA VAL A 67 -10.24 6.99 13.33
C VAL A 67 -9.04 7.53 14.09
N HIS A 68 -8.18 6.63 14.60
CA HIS A 68 -6.96 6.93 15.34
C HIS A 68 -7.16 7.99 16.43
N ILE A 69 -8.13 7.78 17.32
CA ILE A 69 -8.26 8.62 18.53
C ILE A 69 -6.94 8.57 19.28
N SER A 70 -6.33 9.74 19.46
CA SER A 70 -5.00 9.86 20.06
C SER A 70 -5.02 10.87 21.20
N LEU A 71 -4.26 10.59 22.26
CA LEU A 71 -3.98 11.58 23.30
C LEU A 71 -2.86 12.56 22.96
N PHE A 72 -2.05 12.24 21.95
CA PHE A 72 -0.81 12.97 21.68
C PHE A 72 -0.82 13.70 20.34
N ARG A 73 -1.68 13.27 19.41
CA ARG A 73 -1.68 13.76 18.03
C ARG A 73 -3.06 14.18 17.62
N ASP A 74 -3.13 15.33 16.95
CA ASP A 74 -4.34 15.86 16.34
C ASP A 74 -5.59 15.63 17.22
N LEU A 75 -5.64 16.39 18.32
CA LEU A 75 -6.70 16.30 19.31
C LEU A 75 -8.09 16.67 18.73
N ALA A 76 -8.15 17.15 17.48
CA ALA A 76 -9.40 17.46 16.78
C ALA A 76 -10.09 16.20 16.24
N ARG A 77 -9.41 15.04 16.09
CA ARG A 77 -10.01 13.81 15.53
C ARG A 77 -11.32 13.40 16.20
N GLY A 78 -11.34 13.43 17.53
CA GLY A 78 -12.52 13.12 18.33
C GLY A 78 -13.63 14.16 18.21
N PRO A 79 -13.37 15.45 18.50
CA PRO A 79 -14.33 16.53 18.28
C PRO A 79 -14.91 16.59 16.86
N ASP A 80 -14.08 16.40 15.83
CA ASP A 80 -14.53 16.34 14.44
C ASP A 80 -15.45 15.15 14.18
N LEU A 81 -15.21 13.99 14.83
CA LEU A 81 -16.06 12.82 14.69
C LEU A 81 -17.43 13.04 15.33
N ILE A 82 -17.46 13.73 16.48
CA ILE A 82 -18.72 14.19 17.10
C ILE A 82 -19.44 15.14 16.15
N ARG A 83 -18.71 16.11 15.57
CA ARG A 83 -19.25 17.07 14.59
C ARG A 83 -19.82 16.35 13.36
N LEU A 84 -19.16 15.31 12.86
CA LEU A 84 -19.68 14.46 11.79
C LEU A 84 -21.04 13.85 12.18
N CYS A 85 -21.15 13.29 13.38
CA CYS A 85 -22.40 12.72 13.87
C CYS A 85 -23.52 13.77 13.97
N GLU A 86 -23.20 14.94 14.50
CA GLU A 86 -24.13 16.06 14.73
C GLU A 86 -24.64 16.70 13.44
N GLU A 87 -23.72 17.05 12.53
CA GLU A 87 -24.01 17.85 11.33
C GLU A 87 -24.35 16.97 10.11
N TYR A 88 -23.71 15.80 9.98
CA TYR A 88 -23.80 14.99 8.77
C TYR A 88 -24.66 13.75 8.98
N ILE A 89 -24.26 12.85 9.88
CA ILE A 89 -24.91 11.53 10.00
C ILE A 89 -26.37 11.67 10.44
N LYS A 90 -26.65 12.59 11.36
CA LYS A 90 -28.03 12.92 11.76
C LYS A 90 -28.89 13.37 10.58
N LEU A 91 -28.32 14.15 9.65
CA LEU A 91 -29.00 14.65 8.45
C LEU A 91 -29.15 13.57 7.37
N ILE A 92 -28.08 12.82 7.12
CA ILE A 92 -28.05 11.69 6.18
C ILE A 92 -29.07 10.64 6.63
N ASN A 93 -29.23 10.44 7.94
CA ASN A 93 -30.13 9.47 8.55
C ASN A 93 -29.97 8.05 7.96
N PRO A 94 -28.75 7.46 8.02
CA PRO A 94 -28.50 6.13 7.47
C PRO A 94 -29.12 5.01 8.32
N GLU A 95 -29.29 3.83 7.72
CA GLU A 95 -29.74 2.62 8.44
C GLU A 95 -28.67 2.14 9.43
N THR A 96 -27.39 2.32 9.09
CA THR A 96 -26.24 1.88 9.89
C THR A 96 -25.04 2.78 9.63
N VAL A 97 -24.22 2.98 10.66
CA VAL A 97 -22.87 3.56 10.58
C VAL A 97 -21.89 2.43 10.87
N ILE A 98 -20.96 2.18 9.96
CA ILE A 98 -19.92 1.16 10.11
C ILE A 98 -18.56 1.84 10.25
N VAL A 99 -17.82 1.50 11.31
CA VAL A 99 -16.46 2.01 11.55
C VAL A 99 -15.45 0.88 11.37
N THR A 100 -14.62 0.95 10.34
CA THR A 100 -13.81 -0.17 9.83
C THR A 100 -12.42 -0.33 10.44
N GLY A 101 -12.26 -0.02 11.73
CA GLY A 101 -11.01 -0.29 12.46
C GLY A 101 -10.09 0.91 12.66
N ASP A 102 -8.94 0.61 13.27
CA ASP A 102 -7.93 1.57 13.75
C ASP A 102 -8.60 2.69 14.55
N LEU A 103 -9.34 2.26 15.57
CA LEU A 103 -10.20 3.11 16.40
C LEU A 103 -9.36 4.02 17.30
N THR A 104 -8.30 3.48 17.89
CA THR A 104 -7.32 4.20 18.70
C THR A 104 -5.95 4.28 18.00
N ASP A 105 -5.14 5.29 18.32
CA ASP A 105 -3.83 5.45 17.66
C ASP A 105 -2.79 4.46 18.19
N ALA A 106 -2.90 4.07 19.48
CA ALA A 106 -2.05 3.07 20.12
C ALA A 106 -0.55 3.35 19.96
N LYS A 107 -0.18 4.63 19.92
CA LYS A 107 1.18 5.14 19.79
C LYS A 107 1.48 6.08 20.96
N ILE A 108 2.61 5.84 21.63
CA ILE A 108 3.05 6.70 22.73
C ILE A 108 3.59 8.04 22.21
N GLN A 109 3.77 9.03 23.09
CA GLN A 109 4.17 10.40 22.76
C GLN A 109 5.38 10.49 21.81
N ASP A 110 6.41 9.68 22.06
CA ASP A 110 7.64 9.69 21.26
C ASP A 110 7.52 8.97 19.91
N SER A 111 6.35 8.39 19.61
CA SER A 111 6.00 7.82 18.30
C SER A 111 6.77 6.57 17.86
N ILE A 112 7.69 6.08 18.69
CA ILE A 112 8.57 4.95 18.39
C ILE A 112 7.91 3.63 18.79
N ASP A 113 7.33 3.56 20.00
CA ASP A 113 6.67 2.37 20.51
C ASP A 113 5.15 2.43 20.33
N THR A 114 4.55 1.23 20.27
CA THR A 114 3.11 1.02 20.14
C THR A 114 2.59 0.21 21.33
N MET A 115 1.52 0.69 21.97
CA MET A 115 0.83 -0.02 23.05
C MET A 115 -0.61 0.47 23.16
N GLN A 116 -1.50 -0.35 23.75
CA GLN A 116 -2.84 0.12 24.05
C GLN A 116 -2.83 1.17 25.16
N ILE A 117 -3.50 2.30 24.92
CA ILE A 117 -3.66 3.38 25.89
C ILE A 117 -5.12 3.42 26.32
N LYS A 118 -5.39 3.05 27.57
CA LYS A 118 -6.75 2.95 28.12
C LYS A 118 -7.57 4.23 27.93
N ASP A 119 -6.94 5.39 28.10
CA ASP A 119 -7.62 6.68 27.99
C ASP A 119 -8.03 7.04 26.55
N GLU A 120 -7.33 6.53 25.53
CA GLU A 120 -7.77 6.63 24.13
C GLU A 120 -9.05 5.83 23.91
N TRP A 121 -9.13 4.62 24.48
CA TRP A 121 -10.34 3.78 24.43
C TRP A 121 -11.52 4.39 25.17
N ILE A 122 -11.30 4.96 26.36
CA ILE A 122 -12.34 5.69 27.10
C ILE A 122 -12.83 6.88 26.26
N THR A 123 -11.91 7.61 25.62
CA THR A 123 -12.26 8.74 24.75
C THR A 123 -13.10 8.29 23.56
N TYR A 124 -12.67 7.23 22.87
CA TYR A 124 -13.42 6.63 21.76
C TYR A 124 -14.82 6.17 22.20
N GLN A 125 -14.92 5.44 23.31
CA GLN A 125 -16.22 4.99 23.85
C GLN A 125 -17.16 6.17 24.14
N ASN A 126 -16.66 7.23 24.77
CA ASN A 126 -17.45 8.43 25.06
C ASN A 126 -17.94 9.12 23.76
N ILE A 127 -17.14 9.11 22.70
CA ILE A 127 -17.53 9.63 21.39
C ILE A 127 -18.65 8.76 20.78
N VAL A 128 -18.48 7.44 20.79
CA VAL A 128 -19.47 6.48 20.28
C VAL A 128 -20.79 6.59 21.04
N GLU A 129 -20.76 6.72 22.36
CA GLU A 129 -21.97 6.89 23.18
C GLU A 129 -22.73 8.17 22.80
N LYS A 130 -22.01 9.29 22.60
CA LYS A 130 -22.61 10.54 22.12
C LYS A 130 -23.18 10.38 20.72
N CYS A 131 -22.39 9.86 19.78
CA CYS A 131 -22.83 9.65 18.40
C CYS A 131 -24.05 8.75 18.31
N SER A 132 -24.06 7.63 19.05
CA SER A 132 -25.17 6.67 19.09
C SER A 132 -26.44 7.25 19.72
N ALA A 133 -26.31 8.22 20.64
CA ALA A 133 -27.46 8.94 21.18
C ALA A 133 -28.07 9.93 20.19
N MET A 134 -27.29 10.43 19.23
CA MET A 134 -27.71 11.43 18.24
C MET A 134 -28.21 10.82 16.92
N VAL A 135 -27.67 9.66 16.56
CA VAL A 135 -27.91 8.98 15.27
C VAL A 135 -28.94 7.86 15.47
N LYS A 136 -29.93 7.77 14.56
CA LYS A 136 -30.94 6.71 14.61
C LYS A 136 -30.43 5.35 14.13
N GLY A 137 -29.53 5.36 13.15
CA GLY A 137 -28.92 4.15 12.60
C GLY A 137 -28.06 3.42 13.62
N LYS A 138 -27.89 2.11 13.43
CA LYS A 138 -27.04 1.29 14.32
C LYS A 138 -25.58 1.66 14.15
N TRP A 139 -24.85 1.86 15.25
CA TRP A 139 -23.40 2.02 15.22
C TRP A 139 -22.73 0.65 15.32
N VAL A 140 -21.91 0.29 14.34
CA VAL A 140 -21.19 -0.97 14.28
C VAL A 140 -19.71 -0.66 14.03
N ASP A 141 -18.87 -0.85 15.04
CA ASP A 141 -17.42 -0.80 14.84
C ASP A 141 -16.83 -2.20 14.75
N ILE A 142 -15.71 -2.28 14.05
CA ILE A 142 -14.87 -3.48 13.94
C ILE A 142 -13.44 -3.07 14.30
N ARG A 143 -12.64 -4.05 14.68
CA ARG A 143 -11.27 -3.86 15.15
C ARG A 143 -10.28 -3.77 13.98
N GLY A 144 -9.34 -2.82 14.03
CA GLY A 144 -8.18 -2.75 13.13
C GLY A 144 -6.89 -3.31 13.74
N ASN A 145 -5.75 -3.08 13.09
CA ASN A 145 -4.45 -3.59 13.59
C ASN A 145 -3.89 -2.72 14.72
N HIS A 146 -4.07 -1.39 14.70
CA HIS A 146 -3.63 -0.52 15.80
C HIS A 146 -4.31 -0.86 17.12
N ASP A 147 -5.57 -1.30 17.04
CA ASP A 147 -6.36 -1.75 18.18
C ASP A 147 -5.86 -3.08 18.80
N CYS A 148 -4.86 -3.73 18.18
CA CYS A 148 -4.29 -5.01 18.60
C CYS A 148 -2.84 -4.91 19.12
N PHE A 149 -2.18 -3.75 19.05
CA PHE A 149 -0.82 -3.62 19.58
C PHE A 149 -0.79 -3.91 21.08
N ASP A 150 0.18 -4.70 21.56
CA ASP A 150 0.24 -5.16 22.97
C ASP A 150 -0.97 -6.04 23.42
N VAL A 151 -1.67 -6.66 22.47
CA VAL A 151 -2.76 -7.62 22.73
C VAL A 151 -2.37 -9.00 22.21
N ASN A 152 -1.82 -9.84 23.08
CA ASN A 152 -1.34 -11.18 22.70
C ASN A 152 -2.48 -12.19 22.43
N ASP A 153 -3.61 -12.06 23.13
CA ASP A 153 -4.78 -12.92 22.98
C ASP A 153 -6.07 -12.22 23.49
N TYR A 154 -7.23 -12.87 23.28
CA TYR A 154 -8.55 -12.34 23.66
C TYR A 154 -8.74 -12.12 25.17
N THR A 155 -7.99 -12.83 26.02
CA THR A 155 -8.03 -12.72 27.49
C THR A 155 -7.01 -11.71 28.04
N SER A 156 -6.20 -11.09 27.18
CA SER A 156 -5.22 -10.09 27.58
C SER A 156 -5.87 -8.96 28.38
N ARG A 157 -5.21 -8.54 29.47
CA ARG A 157 -5.64 -7.39 30.29
C ARG A 157 -5.64 -6.08 29.50
N ASN A 158 -4.87 -6.02 28.42
CA ASN A 158 -4.77 -4.86 27.54
C ASN A 158 -5.75 -4.98 26.35
N ASN A 159 -6.57 -6.03 26.29
CA ASN A 159 -7.63 -6.15 25.30
C ASN A 159 -8.84 -5.29 25.70
N PHE A 160 -8.86 -4.02 25.29
CA PHE A 160 -9.96 -3.10 25.60
C PHE A 160 -11.14 -3.18 24.62
N TYR A 161 -10.99 -3.89 23.50
CA TYR A 161 -12.06 -4.11 22.52
C TYR A 161 -12.99 -5.26 22.96
N ARG A 162 -14.30 -5.01 23.04
CA ARG A 162 -15.30 -6.03 23.41
C ARG A 162 -15.47 -7.02 22.25
N GLY A 163 -15.55 -8.32 22.55
CA GLY A 163 -15.42 -9.42 21.58
C GLY A 163 -16.13 -9.22 20.23
N SER A 164 -15.41 -9.47 19.14
CA SER A 164 -15.93 -9.49 17.78
C SER A 164 -16.19 -10.91 17.28
N ILE A 165 -17.19 -11.06 16.42
CA ILE A 165 -17.43 -12.28 15.65
C ILE A 165 -16.57 -12.37 14.37
N MET A 166 -15.97 -11.25 13.95
CA MET A 166 -15.19 -11.15 12.71
C MET A 166 -14.11 -10.06 12.84
N TYR A 167 -12.94 -10.31 12.23
CA TYR A 167 -11.83 -9.37 12.10
C TYR A 167 -11.68 -9.01 10.62
N LEU A 168 -11.82 -7.73 10.27
CA LEU A 168 -11.58 -7.24 8.91
C LEU A 168 -10.43 -6.23 8.99
N CYS A 169 -9.41 -6.41 8.15
CA CYS A 169 -8.24 -5.54 8.10
C CYS A 169 -8.19 -4.77 6.78
N GLY A 170 -7.84 -3.50 6.86
CA GLY A 170 -7.40 -2.61 5.79
C GLY A 170 -6.21 -1.82 6.34
N HIS A 171 -5.24 -1.44 5.50
CA HIS A 171 -4.04 -0.74 5.98
C HIS A 171 -3.44 0.24 4.97
N LEU A 172 -3.70 0.04 3.68
CA LEU A 172 -3.14 0.92 2.66
C LEU A 172 -4.06 2.13 2.54
N HIS A 173 -3.71 3.25 3.18
CA HIS A 173 -4.44 4.53 3.13
C HIS A 173 -3.62 5.62 2.41
N THR A 174 -4.25 6.22 1.40
CA THR A 174 -3.83 7.25 0.40
C THR A 174 -2.36 7.36 -0.02
N LEU A 175 -1.47 6.47 0.43
CA LEU A 175 -0.02 6.65 0.48
C LEU A 175 0.37 8.07 0.92
N GLY A 176 -0.24 8.57 2.01
CA GLY A 176 -0.04 9.95 2.48
C GLY A 176 -0.49 10.99 1.45
N ASP A 177 -1.74 10.86 0.99
CA ASP A 177 -2.43 11.72 0.01
C ASP A 177 -1.96 11.65 -1.45
N LEU A 178 -0.92 10.87 -1.75
CA LEU A 178 -0.41 10.69 -3.12
C LEU A 178 -1.40 9.95 -4.03
N VAL A 179 -2.26 9.11 -3.46
CA VAL A 179 -3.24 8.28 -4.17
C VAL A 179 -4.59 8.35 -3.45
N PRO A 180 -5.38 9.42 -3.63
CA PRO A 180 -6.59 9.66 -2.84
C PRO A 180 -7.76 8.72 -3.17
N ARG A 181 -7.68 7.99 -4.29
CA ARG A 181 -8.68 6.98 -4.71
C ARG A 181 -7.98 5.65 -4.94
N MET A 182 -8.07 4.76 -3.96
CA MET A 182 -7.45 3.44 -4.01
C MET A 182 -8.50 2.37 -4.28
N TYR A 183 -8.93 2.35 -5.52
CA TYR A 183 -9.89 1.38 -6.00
C TYR A 183 -9.21 0.47 -7.01
N ALA A 184 -9.44 -0.83 -6.86
CA ALA A 184 -9.04 -1.84 -7.82
C ALA A 184 -10.16 -2.86 -8.00
N LYS A 185 -10.07 -3.64 -9.08
CA LYS A 185 -10.92 -4.79 -9.33
C LYS A 185 -10.05 -6.00 -9.60
N HIS A 186 -10.22 -7.04 -8.80
CA HIS A 186 -9.51 -8.29 -9.00
C HIS A 186 -10.02 -9.02 -10.25
N LYS A 187 -9.20 -9.93 -10.79
CA LYS A 187 -9.58 -10.78 -11.93
C LYS A 187 -10.84 -11.61 -11.69
N THR A 188 -11.20 -11.86 -10.43
CA THR A 188 -12.43 -12.56 -10.02
C THR A 188 -13.69 -11.68 -10.09
N GLY A 189 -13.54 -10.38 -10.38
CA GLY A 189 -14.62 -9.40 -10.44
C GLY A 189 -14.91 -8.70 -9.11
N GLN A 190 -14.21 -9.05 -8.04
CA GLN A 190 -14.36 -8.40 -6.74
C GLN A 190 -13.73 -7.01 -6.74
N LEU A 191 -14.44 -6.02 -6.17
CA LEU A 191 -13.93 -4.67 -5.96
C LEU A 191 -13.16 -4.59 -4.63
N GLU A 192 -11.98 -3.97 -4.68
CA GLU A 192 -11.16 -3.58 -3.53
C GLU A 192 -11.23 -2.06 -3.43
N LEU A 193 -11.99 -1.54 -2.45
CA LEU A 193 -12.43 -0.15 -2.38
C LEU A 193 -11.94 0.53 -1.10
N GLU A 194 -10.63 0.76 -1.00
CA GLU A 194 -10.04 1.42 0.17
C GLU A 194 -10.62 2.83 0.35
N LEU A 195 -11.02 3.16 1.58
CA LEU A 195 -11.59 4.46 1.94
C LEU A 195 -10.47 5.38 2.44
N GLY A 196 -10.52 6.66 2.06
CA GLY A 196 -9.65 7.68 2.67
C GLY A 196 -9.86 7.75 4.18
N ASP A 197 -8.77 7.92 4.93
CA ASP A 197 -8.79 7.85 6.39
C ASP A 197 -9.57 9.01 7.05
N TRP A 198 -10.07 8.76 8.25
CA TRP A 198 -10.59 9.82 9.11
C TRP A 198 -9.45 10.63 9.73
N LYS A 199 -8.40 9.96 10.18
CA LYS A 199 -7.25 10.44 10.95
C LYS A 199 -6.60 11.75 10.48
N ASP A 200 -6.35 11.89 9.20
CA ASP A 200 -5.62 13.00 8.56
C ASP A 200 -6.53 13.69 7.53
N ASN A 201 -7.40 12.94 6.86
CA ASN A 201 -8.23 13.45 5.75
C ASN A 201 -9.68 13.83 6.11
N ARG A 202 -10.21 13.33 7.23
CA ARG A 202 -11.62 13.49 7.64
C ARG A 202 -12.60 13.09 6.53
N VAL A 203 -12.30 11.98 5.88
CA VAL A 203 -13.14 11.42 4.81
C VAL A 203 -14.03 10.32 5.38
N PHE A 204 -15.26 10.27 4.89
CA PHE A 204 -16.21 9.19 5.16
C PHE A 204 -16.93 8.84 3.86
N ARG A 205 -17.57 7.67 3.79
CA ARG A 205 -18.29 7.20 2.60
C ARG A 205 -19.77 7.07 2.89
N VAL A 206 -20.60 7.54 1.97
CA VAL A 206 -22.03 7.23 1.93
C VAL A 206 -22.24 6.13 0.89
N ILE A 207 -22.83 5.01 1.28
CA ILE A 207 -23.12 3.86 0.42
C ILE A 207 -24.62 3.69 0.32
N ALA A 208 -25.16 3.66 -0.88
CA ALA A 208 -26.57 3.40 -1.16
C ALA A 208 -26.75 2.05 -1.85
N PHE A 209 -27.75 1.32 -1.38
CA PHE A 209 -28.27 0.10 -1.98
C PHE A 209 -29.62 0.46 -2.58
N ASP A 210 -29.70 0.55 -3.91
CA ASP A 210 -30.89 0.97 -4.64
C ASP A 210 -31.31 -0.16 -5.59
N ASN A 211 -32.36 -0.89 -5.21
CA ASN A 211 -32.83 -2.10 -5.89
C ASN A 211 -31.68 -3.09 -6.17
N ASP A 212 -30.92 -3.48 -5.15
CA ASP A 212 -29.77 -4.40 -5.24
C ASP A 212 -28.55 -3.89 -6.05
N LEU A 213 -28.55 -2.64 -6.52
CA LEU A 213 -27.35 -1.97 -7.04
C LEU A 213 -26.66 -1.19 -5.92
N VAL A 214 -25.35 -1.37 -5.77
CA VAL A 214 -24.55 -0.62 -4.79
C VAL A 214 -23.87 0.57 -5.45
N SER A 215 -24.11 1.77 -4.95
CA SER A 215 -23.39 2.98 -5.36
C SER A 215 -22.85 3.70 -4.13
N PHE A 216 -21.76 4.45 -4.26
CA PHE A 216 -21.19 5.17 -3.12
C PHE A 216 -20.54 6.48 -3.53
N THR A 217 -20.35 7.36 -2.56
CA THR A 217 -19.55 8.57 -2.71
C THR A 217 -18.71 8.79 -1.46
N ASP A 218 -17.47 9.20 -1.66
CA ASP A 218 -16.56 9.61 -0.58
C ASP A 218 -16.73 11.11 -0.36
N VAL A 219 -16.82 11.53 0.90
CA VAL A 219 -17.18 12.89 1.32
C VAL A 219 -16.15 13.35 2.35
N LYS A 220 -15.62 14.55 2.15
CA LYS A 220 -14.75 15.20 3.13
C LYS A 220 -15.58 16.02 4.12
N LEU A 221 -15.20 16.01 5.40
CA LEU A 221 -15.81 16.91 6.40
C LEU A 221 -15.72 18.36 5.93
N GLY A 222 -16.85 19.06 5.91
CA GLY A 222 -17.02 20.41 5.37
C GLY A 222 -17.65 20.47 3.98
N GLN A 223 -17.77 19.34 3.27
CA GLN A 223 -18.32 19.29 1.92
C GLN A 223 -19.85 19.19 1.92
N TRP A 224 -20.51 20.19 1.32
CA TRP A 224 -21.95 20.23 1.10
C TRP A 224 -22.30 20.86 -0.26
N PRO A 225 -23.46 20.51 -0.86
CA PRO A 225 -24.28 19.33 -0.56
C PRO A 225 -23.57 18.01 -0.94
N ILE A 226 -24.01 16.89 -0.35
CA ILE A 226 -23.58 15.54 -0.72
C ILE A 226 -24.47 15.05 -1.85
N ILE A 227 -23.88 14.53 -2.91
CA ILE A 227 -24.59 14.09 -4.12
C ILE A 227 -24.11 12.68 -4.45
N LEU A 228 -25.04 11.71 -4.49
CA LEU A 228 -24.78 10.32 -4.86
C LEU A 228 -25.73 9.89 -5.96
N ILE A 229 -25.19 9.62 -7.15
CA ILE A 229 -25.97 9.11 -8.30
C ILE A 229 -26.07 7.58 -8.15
N THR A 230 -27.28 7.09 -7.88
CA THR A 230 -27.54 5.65 -7.71
C THR A 230 -27.95 4.98 -9.03
N ASN A 231 -28.56 5.73 -9.95
CA ASN A 231 -28.85 5.28 -11.31
C ASN A 231 -28.73 6.44 -12.31
N PRO A 232 -27.99 6.27 -13.42
CA PRO A 232 -27.20 5.09 -13.79
C PRO A 232 -25.94 4.96 -12.94
N LYS A 233 -25.63 3.74 -12.51
CA LYS A 233 -24.42 3.42 -11.70
C LYS A 233 -23.14 3.67 -12.50
N ASP A 234 -22.08 4.07 -11.80
CA ASP A 234 -20.76 4.29 -12.41
C ASP A 234 -20.18 2.98 -12.98
N ASN A 235 -19.74 3.02 -14.23
CA ASN A 235 -19.26 1.86 -14.97
C ASN A 235 -17.91 1.30 -14.50
N GLN A 236 -17.16 2.03 -13.68
CA GLN A 236 -15.97 1.52 -13.01
C GLN A 236 -16.32 0.45 -11.96
N PHE A 237 -17.52 0.53 -11.38
CA PHE A 237 -17.92 -0.29 -10.25
C PHE A 237 -19.01 -1.32 -10.59
N LEU A 238 -19.33 -1.51 -11.87
CA LEU A 238 -20.27 -2.54 -12.30
C LEU A 238 -19.73 -3.93 -11.93
N SER A 239 -20.61 -4.79 -11.43
CA SER A 239 -20.28 -6.18 -11.12
C SER A 239 -21.37 -7.14 -11.64
N PRO A 240 -21.48 -7.36 -12.97
CA PRO A 240 -22.59 -8.12 -13.57
C PRO A 240 -22.76 -9.55 -13.06
N SER A 241 -21.69 -10.14 -12.50
CA SER A 241 -21.71 -11.49 -11.92
C SER A 241 -22.48 -11.58 -10.60
N VAL A 242 -22.64 -10.46 -9.88
CA VAL A 242 -23.25 -10.42 -8.54
C VAL A 242 -24.33 -9.35 -8.40
N GLU A 243 -24.32 -8.33 -9.25
CA GLU A 243 -25.29 -7.23 -9.26
C GLU A 243 -26.17 -7.23 -10.52
N PRO A 244 -27.41 -6.70 -10.40
CA PRO A 244 -28.36 -6.59 -11.51
C PRO A 244 -28.16 -5.38 -12.40
N VAL A 245 -26.98 -5.29 -12.99
CA VAL A 245 -26.58 -4.16 -13.84
C VAL A 245 -27.52 -3.95 -15.03
N GLU A 246 -28.17 -5.01 -15.53
CA GLU A 246 -29.13 -4.94 -16.63
C GLU A 246 -30.36 -4.10 -16.29
N MET A 247 -30.67 -3.87 -15.02
CA MET A 247 -31.78 -3.00 -14.62
C MET A 247 -31.58 -1.55 -15.03
N ILE A 248 -30.35 -1.11 -15.26
CA ILE A 248 -30.08 0.24 -15.78
C ILE A 248 -30.78 0.40 -17.13
N TYR A 249 -30.74 -0.61 -18.01
CA TYR A 249 -31.41 -0.61 -19.32
C TYR A 249 -32.93 -0.59 -19.22
N PHE A 250 -33.51 -1.20 -18.18
CA PHE A 250 -34.96 -1.25 -17.95
C PHE A 250 -35.48 -0.13 -17.05
N SER A 251 -34.60 0.75 -16.57
CA SER A 251 -34.96 1.87 -15.69
C SER A 251 -35.79 2.92 -16.43
N THR A 252 -36.59 3.67 -15.68
CA THR A 252 -37.38 4.80 -16.22
C THR A 252 -36.89 6.15 -15.69
N HIS A 253 -36.07 6.14 -14.64
CA HIS A 253 -35.60 7.35 -13.98
C HIS A 253 -34.10 7.31 -13.66
N ILE A 254 -33.43 8.44 -13.87
CA ILE A 254 -32.16 8.77 -13.19
C ILE A 254 -32.51 9.00 -11.72
N ARG A 255 -31.74 8.42 -10.79
CA ARG A 255 -31.98 8.46 -9.34
C ARG A 255 -30.75 9.00 -8.62
N ILE A 256 -30.97 10.01 -7.77
CA ILE A 256 -29.91 10.80 -7.15
C ILE A 256 -30.28 11.03 -5.69
N LEU A 257 -29.43 10.61 -4.76
CA LEU A 257 -29.52 11.01 -3.36
C LEU A 257 -28.79 12.34 -3.15
N VAL A 258 -29.48 13.30 -2.55
CA VAL A 258 -28.94 14.63 -2.22
C VAL A 258 -29.18 14.93 -0.76
N PHE A 259 -28.10 15.22 -0.04
CA PHE A 259 -28.14 15.60 1.38
C PHE A 259 -27.55 17.00 1.55
N SER A 260 -28.26 17.88 2.25
CA SER A 260 -27.85 19.26 2.46
C SER A 260 -28.48 19.85 3.71
N PRO A 261 -27.74 20.61 4.53
CA PRO A 261 -28.32 21.40 5.62
C PRO A 261 -29.12 22.61 5.13
N VAL A 262 -28.88 23.05 3.89
CA VAL A 262 -29.62 24.12 3.23
C VAL A 262 -30.62 23.53 2.24
N ASP A 263 -31.84 24.08 2.21
CA ASP A 263 -32.88 23.65 1.29
C ASP A 263 -32.41 23.67 -0.17
N ILE A 264 -32.82 22.65 -0.90
CA ILE A 264 -32.47 22.48 -2.31
C ILE A 264 -33.41 23.34 -3.17
N LYS A 265 -32.84 24.26 -3.97
CA LYS A 265 -33.59 25.06 -4.93
C LYS A 265 -33.97 24.24 -6.15
N HIS A 266 -33.03 23.49 -6.71
CA HIS A 266 -33.30 22.48 -7.74
C HIS A 266 -32.12 21.53 -7.93
N VAL A 267 -32.43 20.35 -8.45
CA VAL A 267 -31.46 19.36 -8.94
C VAL A 267 -31.69 19.19 -10.44
N SER A 268 -30.62 19.04 -11.22
CA SER A 268 -30.73 18.76 -12.66
C SER A 268 -29.59 17.88 -13.15
N ALA A 269 -29.79 17.22 -14.27
CA ALA A 269 -28.78 16.34 -14.87
C ALA A 269 -28.54 16.67 -16.34
N HIS A 270 -27.29 16.46 -16.77
CA HIS A 270 -26.88 16.46 -18.17
C HIS A 270 -26.22 15.12 -18.46
N VAL A 271 -26.52 14.52 -19.61
CA VAL A 271 -25.84 13.31 -20.13
C VAL A 271 -25.15 13.68 -21.42
N ASP A 272 -23.84 13.49 -21.49
CA ASP A 272 -22.99 13.89 -22.62
C ASP A 272 -23.17 15.37 -23.03
N GLY A 273 -23.39 16.22 -22.02
CA GLY A 273 -23.67 17.65 -22.21
C GLY A 273 -25.12 17.98 -22.57
N GLN A 274 -25.96 16.99 -22.86
CA GLN A 274 -27.38 17.19 -23.16
C GLN A 274 -28.23 17.23 -21.89
N TYR A 275 -29.02 18.28 -21.74
CA TYR A 275 -29.91 18.48 -20.60
C TYR A 275 -31.02 17.42 -20.54
N GLN A 276 -31.13 16.72 -19.40
CA GLN A 276 -32.14 15.68 -19.18
C GLN A 276 -33.39 16.18 -18.44
N GLY A 277 -33.29 17.30 -17.72
CA GLY A 277 -34.43 17.88 -16.99
C GLY A 277 -34.10 18.31 -15.55
N LYS A 278 -35.12 18.85 -14.87
CA LYS A 278 -35.10 19.11 -13.43
C LYS A 278 -35.66 17.90 -12.69
N ALA A 279 -35.00 17.51 -11.61
CA ALA A 279 -35.45 16.41 -10.78
C ALA A 279 -36.61 16.82 -9.88
N LYS A 280 -37.48 15.85 -9.59
CA LYS A 280 -38.52 15.94 -8.58
C LYS A 280 -38.12 15.07 -7.39
N GLN A 281 -38.56 15.40 -6.17
CA GLN A 281 -38.38 14.49 -5.05
C GLN A 281 -39.29 13.27 -5.22
N ALA A 282 -38.75 12.06 -5.02
CA ALA A 282 -39.50 10.81 -5.10
C ALA A 282 -40.63 10.71 -4.04
N LYS A 283 -40.40 11.36 -2.89
CA LYS A 283 -41.35 11.53 -1.79
C LYS A 283 -41.09 12.88 -1.13
N GLU A 284 -42.14 13.54 -0.66
CA GLU A 284 -42.02 14.79 0.10
C GLU A 284 -41.02 14.64 1.25
N ASN A 285 -40.11 15.61 1.39
CA ASN A 285 -39.03 15.62 2.39
C ASN A 285 -38.08 14.40 2.35
N SER A 286 -38.01 13.69 1.22
CA SER A 286 -37.01 12.62 1.03
C SER A 286 -35.74 13.16 0.35
N PRO A 287 -34.56 12.53 0.60
CA PRO A 287 -33.31 12.91 -0.06
C PRO A 287 -33.21 12.38 -1.50
N LEU A 288 -34.18 11.59 -1.98
CA LEU A 288 -34.13 11.00 -3.32
C LEU A 288 -34.80 11.91 -4.35
N TYR A 289 -34.03 12.28 -5.36
CA TYR A 289 -34.44 13.05 -6.52
C TYR A 289 -34.44 12.17 -7.77
N VAL A 290 -35.47 12.31 -8.60
CA VAL A 290 -35.68 11.49 -9.80
C VAL A 290 -35.91 12.36 -11.03
N ILE A 291 -35.34 11.93 -12.17
CA ILE A 291 -35.52 12.55 -13.50
C ILE A 291 -35.94 11.47 -14.47
N GLU A 292 -37.08 11.64 -15.15
CA GLU A 292 -37.49 10.75 -16.24
C GLU A 292 -36.42 10.74 -17.34
N TRP A 293 -36.07 9.55 -17.83
CA TRP A 293 -35.10 9.40 -18.93
C TRP A 293 -35.40 8.16 -19.76
N ASN A 294 -34.76 8.05 -20.93
CA ASN A 294 -34.83 6.87 -21.78
C ASN A 294 -33.44 6.24 -21.93
N PRO A 295 -33.11 5.18 -21.16
CA PRO A 295 -31.79 4.54 -21.21
C PRO A 295 -31.46 3.95 -22.59
N LYS A 296 -32.46 3.66 -23.43
CA LYS A 296 -32.24 3.13 -24.78
C LYS A 296 -31.52 4.11 -25.71
N GLN A 297 -31.56 5.42 -25.41
CA GLN A 297 -30.80 6.44 -26.14
C GLN A 297 -29.28 6.31 -25.89
N PHE A 298 -28.90 5.66 -24.79
CA PHE A 298 -27.53 5.46 -24.31
C PHE A 298 -27.16 3.97 -24.31
N ALA A 299 -27.78 3.17 -25.18
CA ALA A 299 -27.70 1.72 -25.15
C ALA A 299 -26.34 1.14 -25.53
N LYS A 300 -25.40 1.95 -26.04
CA LYS A 300 -24.08 1.48 -26.50
C LYS A 300 -22.98 2.44 -26.09
N GLY A 301 -21.94 1.89 -25.48
CA GLY A 301 -20.74 2.62 -25.11
C GLY A 301 -20.86 3.37 -23.78
N THR A 302 -19.78 4.07 -23.44
CA THR A 302 -19.66 4.80 -22.18
C THR A 302 -20.15 6.24 -22.34
N HIS A 303 -20.99 6.67 -21.40
CA HIS A 303 -21.60 7.99 -21.35
C HIS A 303 -21.24 8.72 -20.04
N LYS A 304 -21.25 10.05 -20.05
CA LYS A 304 -20.96 10.86 -18.86
C LYS A 304 -22.22 11.54 -18.37
N ILE A 305 -22.62 11.25 -17.13
CA ILE A 305 -23.67 12.01 -16.44
C ILE A 305 -23.03 13.08 -15.55
N THR A 306 -23.60 14.28 -15.55
CA THR A 306 -23.25 15.39 -14.67
C THR A 306 -24.51 15.90 -13.99
N VAL A 307 -24.54 15.80 -12.67
CA VAL A 307 -25.62 16.31 -11.82
C VAL A 307 -25.19 17.63 -11.22
N THR A 308 -26.10 18.61 -11.27
CA THR A 308 -25.94 19.93 -10.66
C THR A 308 -27.01 20.11 -9.60
N VAL A 309 -26.59 20.45 -8.39
CA VAL A 309 -27.46 20.79 -7.27
C VAL A 309 -27.24 22.25 -6.92
N VAL A 310 -28.32 23.00 -6.88
CA VAL A 310 -28.33 24.40 -6.44
C VAL A 310 -29.16 24.50 -5.18
N THR A 311 -28.60 25.07 -4.13
CA THR A 311 -29.26 25.32 -2.84
C THR A 311 -29.86 26.73 -2.79
N MET A 312 -30.71 27.00 -1.80
CA MET A 312 -31.41 28.29 -1.65
C MET A 312 -30.47 29.47 -1.36
N ASP A 313 -29.33 29.22 -0.72
CA ASP A 313 -28.23 30.18 -0.51
C ASP A 313 -27.37 30.42 -1.78
N LYS A 314 -27.78 29.84 -2.92
CA LYS A 314 -27.09 29.90 -4.22
C LYS A 314 -25.74 29.18 -4.27
N ASN A 315 -25.40 28.36 -3.28
CA ASN A 315 -24.30 27.42 -3.45
C ASN A 315 -24.65 26.41 -4.55
N THR A 316 -23.65 26.03 -5.35
CA THR A 316 -23.81 25.10 -6.47
C THR A 316 -22.75 24.02 -6.37
N ALA A 317 -23.19 22.76 -6.32
CA ALA A 317 -22.31 21.61 -6.32
C ALA A 317 -22.61 20.68 -7.48
N PHE A 318 -21.60 19.87 -7.81
CA PHE A 318 -21.61 18.99 -8.97
C PHE A 318 -21.17 17.59 -8.58
N ALA A 319 -21.82 16.59 -9.15
CA ALA A 319 -21.32 15.22 -9.18
C ALA A 319 -21.27 14.75 -10.64
N HIS A 320 -20.29 13.93 -10.97
CA HIS A 320 -20.19 13.34 -12.29
C HIS A 320 -19.67 11.92 -12.19
N GLN A 321 -20.18 11.05 -13.06
CA GLN A 321 -19.67 9.70 -13.24
C GLN A 321 -19.85 9.25 -14.69
N TYR A 322 -19.08 8.24 -15.07
CA TYR A 322 -19.25 7.56 -16.35
C TYR A 322 -20.14 6.35 -16.13
N PHE A 323 -21.06 6.07 -17.04
CA PHE A 323 -21.93 4.92 -16.96
C PHE A 323 -21.99 4.19 -18.30
N SER A 324 -22.42 2.94 -18.27
CA SER A 324 -22.75 2.18 -19.46
C SER A 324 -24.05 1.41 -19.27
N VAL A 325 -24.89 1.40 -20.29
CA VAL A 325 -26.16 0.67 -20.28
C VAL A 325 -25.99 -0.75 -20.81
N ASP A 326 -25.03 -0.98 -21.72
CA ASP A 326 -24.69 -2.30 -22.26
C ASP A 326 -23.80 -3.14 -21.33
N GLY A 327 -23.46 -2.63 -20.14
CA GLY A 327 -22.59 -3.30 -19.17
C GLY A 327 -21.10 -3.16 -19.46
N GLN A 328 -20.69 -2.31 -20.40
CA GLN A 328 -19.27 -2.00 -20.61
C GLN A 328 -18.65 -1.41 -19.34
N GLU A 329 -17.69 -2.13 -18.77
CA GLU A 329 -16.93 -1.69 -17.61
C GLU A 329 -15.77 -0.79 -18.03
N SER A 330 -15.42 0.17 -17.18
CA SER A 330 -14.18 0.95 -17.33
C SER A 330 -13.15 0.52 -16.29
N GLY A 331 -11.87 0.56 -16.68
CA GLY A 331 -10.76 0.16 -15.81
C GLY A 331 -10.38 1.24 -14.80
N PHE A 332 -9.77 0.82 -13.69
CA PHE A 332 -9.19 1.72 -12.70
C PHE A 332 -7.84 2.29 -13.14
N SER A 333 -7.49 3.44 -12.58
CA SER A 333 -6.19 4.08 -12.74
C SER A 333 -5.04 3.13 -12.40
N LEU A 334 -3.92 3.28 -13.12
CA LEU A 334 -2.79 2.35 -13.02
C LEU A 334 -2.12 2.34 -11.64
N MET A 335 -1.90 3.51 -11.02
CA MET A 335 -1.16 3.60 -9.74
C MET A 335 -1.86 2.89 -8.58
N PRO A 336 -3.16 3.11 -8.30
CA PRO A 336 -3.92 2.33 -7.32
C PRO A 336 -3.81 0.82 -7.54
N ARG A 337 -3.94 0.38 -8.80
CA ARG A 337 -3.86 -1.03 -9.16
C ARG A 337 -2.49 -1.63 -8.90
N LEU A 338 -1.41 -0.91 -9.21
CA LEU A 338 -0.06 -1.38 -8.88
C LEU A 338 0.09 -1.52 -7.36
N LEU A 339 -0.36 -0.53 -6.58
CA LEU A 339 -0.21 -0.56 -5.13
C LEU A 339 -1.03 -1.68 -4.46
N LEU A 340 -2.27 -1.90 -4.90
CA LEU A 340 -3.18 -2.90 -4.32
C LEU A 340 -2.94 -4.32 -4.86
N MET A 341 -2.66 -4.46 -6.16
CA MET A 341 -2.58 -5.77 -6.80
C MET A 341 -1.16 -6.33 -6.88
N LEU A 342 -0.11 -5.52 -6.67
CA LEU A 342 1.24 -6.06 -6.63
C LEU A 342 1.44 -6.84 -5.34
N ASN A 343 1.81 -8.11 -5.48
CA ASN A 343 2.37 -8.86 -4.37
C ASN A 343 3.78 -8.33 -4.06
N ILE A 344 3.86 -7.32 -3.20
CA ILE A 344 5.11 -6.65 -2.84
C ILE A 344 6.16 -7.62 -2.30
N TYR A 345 5.72 -8.71 -1.66
CA TYR A 345 6.59 -9.77 -1.17
C TYR A 345 7.24 -10.55 -2.33
N THR A 346 6.47 -10.93 -3.35
CA THR A 346 7.01 -11.58 -4.56
C THR A 346 7.95 -10.65 -5.32
N VAL A 347 7.59 -9.36 -5.47
CA VAL A 347 8.45 -8.36 -6.10
C VAL A 347 9.76 -8.20 -5.32
N ALA A 348 9.69 -8.04 -3.99
CA ALA A 348 10.85 -7.92 -3.12
C ALA A 348 11.75 -9.16 -3.19
N LYS A 349 11.17 -10.36 -3.22
CA LYS A 349 11.91 -11.62 -3.44
C LYS A 349 12.64 -11.64 -4.79
N GLY A 350 11.97 -11.22 -5.86
CA GLY A 350 12.56 -11.14 -7.20
C GLY A 350 13.73 -10.15 -7.24
N LEU A 351 13.55 -8.94 -6.71
CA LEU A 351 14.60 -7.92 -6.62
C LEU A 351 15.78 -8.39 -5.76
N PHE A 352 15.51 -9.06 -4.65
CA PHE A 352 16.55 -9.65 -3.80
C PHE A 352 17.35 -10.72 -4.56
N GLY A 353 16.67 -11.64 -5.25
CA GLY A 353 17.31 -12.65 -6.08
C GLY A 353 18.16 -12.04 -7.19
N LEU A 354 17.67 -10.97 -7.83
CA LEU A 354 18.40 -10.24 -8.87
C LEU A 354 19.66 -9.58 -8.31
N MET A 355 19.56 -8.97 -7.13
CA MET A 355 20.69 -8.35 -6.45
C MET A 355 21.76 -9.38 -6.06
N VAL A 356 21.35 -10.53 -5.50
CA VAL A 356 22.24 -11.67 -5.20
C VAL A 356 22.95 -12.13 -6.46
N PHE A 357 22.19 -12.36 -7.53
CA PHE A 357 22.72 -12.82 -8.81
C PHE A 357 23.72 -11.82 -9.41
N ALA A 358 23.36 -10.54 -9.44
CA ALA A 358 24.21 -9.46 -9.95
C ALA A 358 25.51 -9.35 -9.14
N TYR A 359 25.43 -9.47 -7.81
CA TYR A 359 26.59 -9.43 -6.92
C TYR A 359 27.57 -10.58 -7.21
N VAL A 360 27.07 -11.83 -7.21
CA VAL A 360 27.90 -13.03 -7.48
C VAL A 360 28.52 -12.98 -8.86
N THR A 361 27.76 -12.53 -9.86
CA THR A 361 28.21 -12.32 -11.23
C THR A 361 29.32 -11.28 -11.30
N ALA A 362 29.10 -10.09 -10.74
CA ALA A 362 30.08 -9.00 -10.75
C ALA A 362 31.39 -9.43 -10.09
N PHE A 363 31.33 -10.09 -8.94
CA PHE A 363 32.51 -10.63 -8.26
C PHE A 363 33.25 -11.67 -9.09
N THR A 364 32.52 -12.56 -9.77
CA THR A 364 33.13 -13.59 -10.62
C THR A 364 33.81 -12.98 -11.86
N VAL A 365 33.20 -11.97 -12.48
CA VAL A 365 33.77 -11.24 -13.62
C VAL A 365 35.00 -10.44 -13.20
N LEU A 366 34.91 -9.67 -12.11
CA LEU A 366 36.03 -8.89 -11.57
C LEU A 366 37.21 -9.80 -11.19
N ARG A 367 36.94 -10.97 -10.64
CA ARG A 367 37.98 -11.95 -10.30
C ARG A 367 38.73 -12.45 -11.54
N GLN A 368 38.04 -12.62 -12.67
CA GLN A 368 38.64 -13.03 -13.95
C GLN A 368 39.39 -11.88 -14.64
N CYS A 369 39.09 -10.63 -14.31
CA CYS A 369 39.80 -9.47 -14.82
C CYS A 369 41.21 -9.41 -14.23
N SER A 370 42.23 -9.64 -15.06
CA SER A 370 43.64 -9.61 -14.65
C SER A 370 44.14 -8.19 -14.36
N ASN A 371 43.63 -7.18 -15.09
CA ASN A 371 44.01 -5.78 -14.91
C ASN A 371 42.78 -4.86 -15.05
N ILE A 372 42.40 -4.22 -13.94
CA ILE A 372 41.23 -3.33 -13.88
C ILE A 372 41.52 -1.91 -14.40
N ARG A 373 42.80 -1.51 -14.53
CA ARG A 373 43.21 -0.13 -14.86
C ARG A 373 42.61 0.44 -16.15
N PRO A 374 42.51 -0.32 -17.26
CA PRO A 374 41.92 0.19 -18.50
C PRO A 374 40.43 0.56 -18.39
N TYR A 375 39.73 0.04 -17.36
CA TYR A 375 38.31 0.29 -17.14
C TYR A 375 38.05 1.45 -16.17
N LEU A 376 39.10 2.05 -15.60
CA LEU A 376 38.97 3.21 -14.72
C LEU A 376 38.84 4.48 -15.55
N SER A 377 37.93 5.36 -15.15
CA SER A 377 37.77 6.64 -15.81
C SER A 377 38.96 7.57 -15.51
N HIS A 378 39.59 8.13 -16.54
CA HIS A 378 40.67 9.11 -16.39
C HIS A 378 40.19 10.53 -16.07
N ARG A 379 38.86 10.73 -16.01
CA ARG A 379 38.28 12.04 -15.76
C ARG A 379 38.35 12.42 -14.27
N GLY A 380 38.87 13.61 -13.96
CA GLY A 380 39.28 14.05 -12.62
C GLY A 380 38.19 14.63 -11.70
N TYR A 381 36.90 14.40 -11.97
CA TYR A 381 35.81 14.94 -11.16
C TYR A 381 35.23 13.92 -10.17
N TRP A 382 34.69 14.43 -9.06
CA TRP A 382 34.45 13.64 -7.83
C TRP A 382 33.63 12.34 -7.98
N PRO A 383 32.57 12.26 -8.83
CA PRO A 383 31.81 11.02 -9.00
C PRO A 383 32.64 9.93 -9.68
N HIS A 384 33.50 10.29 -10.64
CA HIS A 384 34.37 9.34 -11.32
C HIS A 384 35.48 8.84 -10.41
N LEU A 385 36.04 9.71 -9.56
CA LEU A 385 37.02 9.31 -8.54
C LEU A 385 36.41 8.34 -7.51
N PHE A 386 35.17 8.62 -7.08
CA PHE A 386 34.42 7.74 -6.20
C PHE A 386 34.11 6.38 -6.84
N LEU A 387 33.60 6.36 -8.08
CA LEU A 387 33.31 5.14 -8.82
C LEU A 387 34.58 4.31 -9.11
N ASN A 388 35.69 4.96 -9.48
CA ASN A 388 36.98 4.31 -9.65
C ASN A 388 37.46 3.65 -8.35
N SER A 389 37.32 4.36 -7.21
CA SER A 389 37.66 3.84 -5.89
C SER A 389 36.80 2.63 -5.53
N LEU A 390 35.49 2.72 -5.78
CA LEU A 390 34.54 1.62 -5.58
C LEU A 390 34.92 0.39 -6.41
N LEU A 391 35.16 0.58 -7.71
CA LEU A 391 35.51 -0.49 -8.66
C LEU A 391 36.86 -1.14 -8.32
N MET A 392 37.85 -0.34 -7.93
CA MET A 392 39.16 -0.84 -7.53
C MET A 392 39.07 -1.71 -6.27
N ARG A 393 38.32 -1.25 -5.25
CA ARG A 393 38.16 -1.95 -3.98
C ARG A 393 37.40 -3.27 -4.12
N THR A 394 36.33 -3.27 -4.91
CA THR A 394 35.56 -4.49 -5.21
C THR A 394 36.38 -5.47 -6.04
N TRP A 395 37.16 -4.98 -7.02
CA TRP A 395 38.10 -5.81 -7.77
C TRP A 395 39.14 -6.46 -6.85
N LEU A 396 39.80 -5.71 -5.96
CA LEU A 396 40.76 -6.27 -5.01
C LEU A 396 40.15 -7.34 -4.10
N ALA A 397 38.94 -7.08 -3.56
CA ALA A 397 38.22 -8.06 -2.75
C ALA A 397 37.91 -9.35 -3.51
N SER A 398 37.62 -9.25 -4.82
CA SER A 398 37.36 -10.42 -5.68
C SER A 398 38.61 -11.24 -5.98
N ARG A 399 39.81 -10.63 -5.98
CA ARG A 399 41.09 -11.29 -6.32
C ARG A 399 41.62 -12.17 -5.18
N VAL A 400 41.39 -11.79 -3.94
CA VAL A 400 41.81 -12.58 -2.77
C VAL A 400 40.83 -13.75 -2.57
N THR A 401 41.29 -14.99 -2.79
CA THR A 401 40.43 -16.20 -2.74
C THR A 401 39.62 -16.32 -1.46
N SER A 402 40.25 -16.20 -0.29
CA SER A 402 39.56 -16.33 1.00
C SER A 402 38.46 -15.27 1.18
N ILE A 403 38.73 -14.03 0.81
CA ILE A 403 37.79 -12.91 0.91
C ILE A 403 36.65 -13.06 -0.09
N CYS A 404 36.97 -13.40 -1.34
CA CYS A 404 35.98 -13.62 -2.37
C CYS A 404 35.04 -14.79 -2.02
N SER A 405 35.59 -15.91 -1.54
CA SER A 405 34.82 -17.07 -1.09
C SER A 405 33.94 -16.72 0.10
N LEU A 406 34.43 -15.92 1.05
CA LEU A 406 33.66 -15.47 2.20
C LEU A 406 32.48 -14.55 1.80
N LEU A 407 32.74 -13.56 0.95
CA LEU A 407 31.74 -12.58 0.51
C LEU A 407 30.69 -13.18 -0.43
N VAL A 408 31.10 -14.01 -1.38
CA VAL A 408 30.17 -14.74 -2.26
C VAL A 408 29.40 -15.78 -1.45
N GLY A 409 30.09 -16.54 -0.60
CA GLY A 409 29.49 -17.55 0.25
C GLY A 409 28.46 -16.99 1.22
N SER A 410 28.71 -15.82 1.81
CA SER A 410 27.74 -15.17 2.72
C SER A 410 26.48 -14.72 2.00
N VAL A 411 26.60 -14.16 0.78
CA VAL A 411 25.46 -13.76 -0.04
C VAL A 411 24.66 -14.97 -0.53
N VAL A 412 25.33 -16.06 -0.91
CA VAL A 412 24.68 -17.32 -1.28
C VAL A 412 23.99 -17.96 -0.07
N TYR A 413 24.62 -17.95 1.10
CA TYR A 413 24.01 -18.42 2.36
C TYR A 413 22.82 -17.55 2.77
N LEU A 414 22.87 -16.23 2.54
CA LEU A 414 21.73 -15.33 2.72
C LEU A 414 20.57 -15.69 1.79
N ALA A 415 20.83 -16.23 0.61
CA ALA A 415 19.80 -16.57 -0.37
C ALA A 415 19.23 -17.99 -0.20
N PHE A 416 20.04 -18.95 0.25
CA PHE A 416 19.68 -20.38 0.26
C PHE A 416 19.92 -21.09 1.60
N GLY A 417 20.55 -20.41 2.57
CA GLY A 417 20.84 -20.98 3.87
C GLY A 417 19.58 -21.13 4.73
N PRO A 418 19.62 -21.98 5.76
CA PRO A 418 18.59 -22.00 6.78
C PRO A 418 18.59 -20.66 7.52
N TRP A 419 17.48 -19.91 7.44
CA TRP A 419 17.39 -18.59 8.05
C TRP A 419 16.89 -18.62 9.49
N PHE A 420 16.17 -19.67 9.86
CA PHE A 420 15.47 -19.75 11.13
C PHE A 420 15.21 -21.21 11.52
N ALA A 421 15.21 -21.47 12.82
CA ALA A 421 14.73 -22.70 13.44
C ALA A 421 13.81 -22.32 14.61
N GLY A 422 12.49 -22.43 14.41
CA GLY A 422 11.45 -22.05 15.38
C GLY A 422 10.06 -21.88 14.73
N TYR A 423 9.09 -21.34 15.47
CA TYR A 423 7.78 -20.92 14.94
C TYR A 423 7.82 -19.43 14.56
N LEU A 424 7.46 -19.11 13.31
CA LEU A 424 7.70 -17.80 12.70
C LEU A 424 6.40 -16.95 12.69
N LEU A 425 6.41 -15.80 13.35
CA LEU A 425 5.48 -14.69 13.05
C LEU A 425 6.09 -13.89 11.90
N THR A 426 5.28 -13.70 10.87
CA THR A 426 5.61 -13.06 9.59
C THR A 426 5.87 -11.57 9.77
N ASP A 427 7.14 -11.16 9.75
CA ASP A 427 7.59 -9.86 9.23
C ASP A 427 9.09 -9.89 8.96
N HIS A 428 9.49 -9.47 7.75
CA HIS A 428 10.86 -9.59 7.26
C HIS A 428 11.44 -8.21 6.92
N TYR A 429 12.49 -7.83 7.65
CA TYR A 429 13.29 -6.65 7.35
C TYR A 429 14.56 -7.02 6.55
N LEU A 430 14.83 -6.24 5.51
CA LEU A 430 15.91 -6.40 4.52
C LEU A 430 17.19 -5.68 4.96
N THR A 431 18.37 -6.32 5.07
CA THR A 431 19.67 -5.57 5.18
C THR A 431 21.00 -6.29 4.80
N PHE A 432 21.81 -5.56 4.01
CA PHE A 432 23.26 -5.23 3.96
C PHE A 432 24.45 -6.25 3.99
N THR A 433 25.12 -6.40 2.84
CA THR A 433 26.52 -6.90 2.64
C THR A 433 27.48 -5.88 2.00
N ILE A 434 26.97 -4.73 1.54
CA ILE A 434 27.74 -3.68 0.85
C ILE A 434 28.79 -3.01 1.75
N PRO A 435 28.49 -2.59 3.00
CA PRO A 435 29.47 -1.93 3.87
C PRO A 435 30.70 -2.80 4.16
N LEU A 436 30.49 -4.09 4.41
CA LEU A 436 31.56 -5.07 4.66
C LEU A 436 32.53 -5.18 3.47
N THR A 437 31.98 -5.24 2.25
CA THR A 437 32.78 -5.29 1.01
C THR A 437 33.65 -4.06 0.85
N LEU A 438 33.12 -2.87 1.16
CA LEU A 438 33.84 -1.59 1.06
C LEU A 438 34.95 -1.47 2.10
N ILE A 439 34.70 -1.93 3.34
CA ILE A 439 35.68 -1.94 4.44
C ILE A 439 36.85 -2.84 4.09
N VAL A 440 36.58 -4.07 3.65
CA VAL A 440 37.62 -5.05 3.28
C VAL A 440 38.43 -4.57 2.07
N GLY A 441 37.74 -4.09 1.03
CA GLY A 441 38.40 -3.54 -0.15
C GLY A 441 39.26 -2.31 0.17
N HIS A 442 38.86 -1.47 1.13
CA HIS A 442 39.67 -0.36 1.61
C HIS A 442 40.95 -0.84 2.30
N ILE A 443 40.87 -1.84 3.19
CA ILE A 443 42.06 -2.40 3.87
C ILE A 443 43.07 -2.97 2.86
N LEU A 444 42.58 -3.69 1.85
CA LEU A 444 43.43 -4.25 0.79
C LEU A 444 44.09 -3.17 -0.08
N ASP A 445 43.35 -2.12 -0.44
CA ASP A 445 43.88 -1.00 -1.24
C ASP A 445 44.98 -0.24 -0.48
N GLN A 446 44.82 -0.03 0.82
CA GLN A 446 45.86 0.57 1.68
C GLN A 446 47.13 -0.28 1.71
N ARG A 447 46.98 -1.60 1.91
CA ARG A 447 48.12 -2.53 1.95
C ARG A 447 48.83 -2.65 0.61
N ARG A 448 48.12 -2.49 -0.51
CA ARG A 448 48.72 -2.46 -1.85
C ARG A 448 49.59 -1.23 -2.08
N ASN A 449 49.11 -0.05 -1.69
CA ASN A 449 49.77 1.20 -2.08
C ASN A 449 51.02 1.51 -1.24
N ASN A 450 51.31 0.73 -0.19
CA ASN A 450 52.48 0.89 0.69
C ASN A 450 52.68 2.33 1.21
N SER A 451 51.60 3.11 1.23
CA SER A 451 51.64 4.54 1.52
C SER A 451 51.62 4.75 3.03
N SER A 452 52.79 5.02 3.61
CA SER A 452 52.93 5.66 4.93
C SER A 452 52.35 7.09 4.98
N LYS A 453 51.69 7.56 3.92
CA LYS A 453 51.11 8.90 3.80
C LYS A 453 49.64 8.79 3.39
N PHE A 454 48.78 8.70 4.39
CA PHE A 454 47.36 9.07 4.29
C PHE A 454 47.10 10.23 5.24
N PRO A 455 46.23 11.21 4.92
CA PRO A 455 45.89 12.26 5.87
C PRO A 455 45.26 11.61 7.10
N LEU A 456 45.90 11.77 8.27
CA LEU A 456 45.50 11.18 9.55
C LEU A 456 43.98 11.32 9.80
N ARG A 457 43.40 12.46 9.39
CA ARG A 457 41.97 12.77 9.46
C ARG A 457 41.06 11.78 8.73
N GLN A 458 41.42 11.33 7.53
CA GLN A 458 40.59 10.38 6.75
C GLN A 458 40.67 8.96 7.32
N HIS A 459 41.83 8.58 7.89
CA HIS A 459 41.99 7.30 8.58
C HIS A 459 41.17 7.26 9.89
N ILE A 460 41.22 8.33 10.68
CA ILE A 460 40.40 8.47 11.90
C ILE A 460 38.91 8.41 11.56
N LEU A 461 38.44 9.12 10.53
CA LEU A 461 37.04 9.09 10.09
C LEU A 461 36.60 7.67 9.67
N PHE A 462 37.45 6.94 8.95
CA PHE A 462 37.16 5.56 8.55
C PHE A 462 37.08 4.61 9.76
N VAL A 463 38.01 4.72 10.70
CA VAL A 463 38.02 3.93 11.95
C VAL A 463 36.79 4.25 12.79
N MET A 464 36.46 5.53 12.98
CA MET A 464 35.26 5.95 13.70
C MET A 464 33.98 5.44 13.02
N PHE A 465 33.87 5.58 11.71
CA PHE A 465 32.73 5.05 10.95
C PHE A 465 32.59 3.52 11.12
N THR A 466 33.70 2.79 11.06
CA THR A 466 33.71 1.33 11.24
C THR A 466 33.30 0.93 12.66
N LEU A 467 33.76 1.66 13.68
CA LEU A 467 33.42 1.41 15.09
C LEU A 467 31.95 1.75 15.39
N VAL A 468 31.45 2.88 14.90
CA VAL A 468 30.04 3.27 15.03
C VAL A 468 29.14 2.27 14.32
N PHE A 469 29.51 1.85 13.11
CA PHE A 469 28.77 0.84 12.37
C PHE A 469 28.77 -0.52 13.08
N TYR A 470 29.92 -0.95 13.62
CA TYR A 470 30.02 -2.20 14.37
C TYR A 470 29.21 -2.15 15.68
N TYR A 471 29.24 -1.03 16.39
CA TYR A 471 28.41 -0.81 17.58
C TYR A 471 26.92 -0.87 17.24
N PHE A 472 26.49 -0.20 16.16
CA PHE A 472 25.12 -0.25 15.68
C PHE A 472 24.67 -1.67 15.31
N LEU A 473 25.55 -2.46 14.67
CA LEU A 473 25.28 -3.87 14.38
C LEU A 473 25.14 -4.72 15.65
N ILE A 474 26.00 -4.51 16.66
CA ILE A 474 25.89 -5.18 17.96
C ILE A 474 24.57 -4.82 18.62
N PHE A 475 24.26 -3.53 18.74
CA PHE A 475 23.03 -3.03 19.36
C PHE A 475 21.77 -3.67 18.72
N LEU A 476 21.67 -3.64 17.38
CA LEU A 476 20.55 -4.24 16.66
C LEU A 476 20.47 -5.77 16.80
N ALA A 477 21.62 -6.45 16.88
CA ALA A 477 21.69 -7.90 16.96
C ALA A 477 21.41 -8.42 18.38
N SER A 478 22.04 -7.84 19.41
CA SER A 478 21.95 -8.34 20.79
C SER A 478 20.76 -7.79 21.58
N GLY A 479 20.23 -6.62 21.19
CA GLY A 479 19.06 -6.01 21.84
C GLY A 479 17.77 -6.34 21.09
N GLU A 480 17.55 -5.62 19.99
CA GLU A 480 16.26 -5.62 19.29
C GLU A 480 15.90 -6.96 18.64
N PHE A 481 16.88 -7.64 18.04
CA PHE A 481 16.60 -8.91 17.36
C PHE A 481 16.30 -10.07 18.32
N VAL A 482 17.03 -10.16 19.46
CA VAL A 482 16.75 -11.18 20.48
C VAL A 482 15.38 -10.97 21.11
N ARG A 483 14.97 -9.71 21.33
CA ARG A 483 13.63 -9.36 21.82
C ARG A 483 12.53 -9.76 20.84
N ALA A 484 12.73 -9.50 19.55
CA ALA A 484 11.72 -9.77 18.52
C ALA A 484 11.62 -11.25 18.11
N TYR A 485 12.75 -11.97 18.04
CA TYR A 485 12.80 -13.32 17.41
C TYR A 485 13.38 -14.42 18.31
N GLY A 486 13.85 -14.08 19.52
CA GLY A 486 14.39 -15.05 20.48
C GLY A 486 15.85 -15.48 20.24
N LYS A 487 16.41 -16.19 21.22
CA LYS A 487 17.84 -16.55 21.26
C LYS A 487 18.27 -17.55 20.19
N MET A 488 17.40 -18.46 19.78
CA MET A 488 17.72 -19.46 18.74
C MET A 488 17.76 -18.84 17.34
N ALA A 489 16.85 -17.91 17.05
CA ALA A 489 16.90 -17.11 15.83
C ALA A 489 18.18 -16.28 15.74
N PHE A 490 18.60 -15.72 16.88
CA PHE A 490 19.88 -15.01 16.99
C PHE A 490 21.06 -15.93 16.65
N LEU A 491 21.11 -17.16 17.17
CA LEU A 491 22.24 -18.07 16.92
C LEU A 491 22.32 -18.60 15.48
N VAL A 492 21.17 -18.80 14.81
CA VAL A 492 21.09 -19.47 13.49
C VAL A 492 20.93 -18.47 12.33
N GLY A 493 20.55 -17.22 12.62
CA GLY A 493 20.19 -16.19 11.65
C GLY A 493 21.38 -15.61 10.85
N PRO A 494 21.41 -15.75 9.51
CA PRO A 494 22.49 -15.20 8.67
C PRO A 494 22.61 -13.67 8.73
N LEU A 495 21.48 -12.99 8.88
CA LEU A 495 21.31 -11.56 8.58
C LEU A 495 22.01 -10.63 9.59
N ARG A 496 22.30 -11.08 10.82
CA ARG A 496 22.84 -10.20 11.88
C ARG A 496 23.99 -10.81 12.69
N THR A 497 23.85 -12.01 13.24
CA THR A 497 24.94 -12.66 14.00
C THR A 497 26.05 -13.20 13.12
N GLY A 498 25.72 -13.68 11.92
CA GLY A 498 26.71 -13.97 10.88
C GLY A 498 27.64 -12.79 10.64
N ASN A 499 27.11 -11.58 10.47
CA ASN A 499 27.91 -10.36 10.27
C ASN A 499 28.82 -9.99 11.46
N LEU A 500 28.42 -10.30 12.71
CA LEU A 500 29.27 -10.11 13.89
C LEU A 500 30.54 -10.99 13.86
N VAL A 501 30.48 -12.15 13.20
CA VAL A 501 31.63 -13.05 13.00
C VAL A 501 32.34 -12.78 11.68
N LEU A 502 31.58 -12.56 10.61
CA LEU A 502 32.08 -12.32 9.25
C LEU A 502 32.89 -11.04 9.15
N LEU A 503 32.52 -9.95 9.85
CA LEU A 503 33.27 -8.70 9.79
C LEU A 503 34.68 -8.82 10.43
N PRO A 504 34.85 -9.27 11.68
CA PRO A 504 36.18 -9.53 12.25
C PRO A 504 36.98 -10.55 11.44
N LEU A 505 36.35 -11.62 10.95
CA LEU A 505 37.00 -12.63 10.13
C LEU A 505 37.48 -12.05 8.79
N ALA A 506 36.64 -11.28 8.09
CA ALA A 506 37.00 -10.66 6.83
C ALA A 506 38.10 -9.61 7.00
N VAL A 507 38.08 -8.83 8.08
CA VAL A 507 39.16 -7.89 8.43
C VAL A 507 40.46 -8.66 8.70
N CYS A 508 40.42 -9.73 9.48
CA CYS A 508 41.60 -10.58 9.75
C CYS A 508 42.18 -11.19 8.46
N LEU A 509 41.33 -11.71 7.58
CA LEU A 509 41.72 -12.24 6.28
C LEU A 509 42.30 -11.14 5.37
N ALA A 510 41.72 -9.93 5.38
CA ALA A 510 42.23 -8.79 4.63
C ALA A 510 43.59 -8.30 5.14
N LEU A 511 43.84 -8.36 6.45
CA LEU A 511 45.13 -8.02 7.07
C LEU A 511 46.20 -9.08 6.82
N LYS A 512 45.82 -10.35 6.62
CA LYS A 512 46.73 -11.47 6.34
C LYS A 512 46.91 -11.78 4.85
N ALA A 513 46.08 -11.21 3.97
CA ALA A 513 46.14 -11.47 2.54
C ALA A 513 47.50 -11.09 1.94
N ASP A 514 48.04 -11.90 1.02
CA ASP A 514 49.21 -11.51 0.25
C ASP A 514 48.77 -10.62 -0.93
N VAL A 515 48.96 -9.31 -0.78
CA VAL A 515 48.54 -8.30 -1.76
C VAL A 515 49.63 -8.08 -2.84
N LYS A 516 50.80 -8.73 -2.71
CA LYS A 516 51.90 -8.62 -3.68
C LYS A 516 51.66 -9.40 -4.98
N VAL A 517 50.54 -10.12 -5.10
CA VAL A 517 50.21 -10.92 -6.28
C VAL A 517 49.44 -10.10 -7.32
N ALA A 518 50.12 -9.12 -7.90
CA ALA A 518 49.97 -8.79 -9.31
C ALA A 518 51.37 -8.38 -9.76
N PRO A 519 52.01 -9.10 -10.70
CA PRO A 519 53.32 -8.68 -11.17
C PRO A 519 53.18 -7.25 -11.67
N ILE A 520 53.91 -6.35 -11.03
CA ILE A 520 54.23 -5.05 -11.59
C ILE A 520 55.11 -5.39 -12.80
N ILE A 521 54.49 -5.63 -13.95
CA ILE A 521 55.21 -5.44 -15.21
C ILE A 521 55.31 -3.93 -15.35
N SER A 522 56.33 -3.37 -14.69
CA SER A 522 56.86 -2.06 -15.01
C SER A 522 57.54 -2.19 -16.35
N THR A 523 56.83 -1.87 -17.42
CA THR A 523 57.44 -1.40 -18.66
C THR A 523 56.37 -0.61 -19.41
N PHE A 524 56.60 0.70 -19.45
CA PHE A 524 56.07 1.74 -20.34
C PHE A 524 54.58 1.76 -20.70
#